data_AF-A0A699YQN3-F1
#
_entry.id   AF-A0A699YQN3-F1
#
_cell.length_a   1.000
_cell.length_b   1.000
_cell.length_c   1.000
_cell.angle_alpha   90.00
_cell.angle_beta   90.00
_cell.angle_gamma   90.00
#
_symmetry.space_group_name_H-M   'P 1'
#
loop_
_entity.id
_entity.type
_entity.pdbx_description
1 polymer ?
#
loop_
_entity_poly.entity_id
_entity_poly.type
_entity_poly.pdbx_seq_one_letter_code
_entity_poly.pdbx_strand_id
1 'polypeptide(L)'
;MLACHIKGVQKNYPFLIEAVKIEERDADYDPDSNGLLSFKARKMGCREGLPETVSSDMLHNDDFLRKFHHALLEVTLEEGALICPETGRRFPVSKGIPNMLLNEDEC
;
A
#
# COMPACT_ATOMS: atom_id res chain seq x y z
N MET A 1 -7.48 -3.27 0.94
CA MET A 1 -6.03 -3.55 1.02
C MET A 1 -5.81 -4.97 0.53
N LEU A 2 -4.75 -5.21 -0.24
CA LEU A 2 -4.44 -6.55 -0.77
C LEU A 2 -3.88 -7.45 0.34
N ALA A 3 -4.32 -8.70 0.39
CA ALA A 3 -3.82 -9.72 1.32
C ALA A 3 -3.63 -11.06 0.58
N CYS A 4 -2.73 -11.89 1.10
CA CYS A 4 -2.37 -13.19 0.55
C CYS A 4 -3.41 -14.26 0.95
N HIS A 5 -4.14 -14.82 -0.01
CA HIS A 5 -5.21 -15.81 0.28
C HIS A 5 -4.81 -17.24 -0.10
N ILE A 6 -3.50 -17.54 -0.10
CA ILE A 6 -3.02 -18.90 -0.30
C ILE A 6 -3.52 -19.76 0.86
N LYS A 7 -3.97 -20.97 0.54
CA LYS A 7 -4.47 -21.93 1.52
C LYS A 7 -3.49 -22.14 2.68
N GLY A 8 -4.00 -22.05 3.91
CA GLY A 8 -3.24 -22.30 5.13
C GLY A 8 -2.45 -21.11 5.68
N VAL A 9 -2.40 -19.99 4.97
CA VAL A 9 -1.71 -18.77 5.43
C VAL A 9 -2.51 -18.09 6.55
N GLN A 10 -1.83 -17.77 7.65
CA GLN A 10 -2.41 -17.00 8.76
C GLN A 10 -1.88 -15.57 8.83
N LYS A 11 -0.61 -15.36 8.48
CA LYS A 11 0.04 -14.06 8.34
C LYS A 11 0.05 -13.65 6.87
N ASN A 12 -1.09 -13.18 6.40
CA ASN A 12 -1.30 -12.83 4.99
C ASN A 12 -1.04 -11.35 4.63
N TYR A 13 -0.63 -10.54 5.60
CA TYR A 13 -0.46 -9.10 5.45
C TYR A 13 0.62 -8.57 6.43
N PRO A 14 1.35 -7.49 6.09
CA PRO A 14 1.44 -6.85 4.77
C PRO A 14 2.31 -7.65 3.79
N PHE A 15 2.07 -7.45 2.50
CA PHE A 15 3.00 -7.89 1.46
C PHE A 15 4.33 -7.16 1.58
N LEU A 16 5.43 -7.86 1.32
CA LEU A 16 6.71 -7.21 1.05
C LEU A 16 6.68 -6.73 -0.41
N ILE A 17 7.20 -5.53 -0.66
CA ILE A 17 7.23 -4.94 -2.00
C ILE A 17 8.66 -5.04 -2.53
N GLU A 18 8.81 -5.71 -3.67
CA GLU A 18 10.03 -5.70 -4.46
C GLU A 18 9.81 -4.75 -5.64
N ALA A 19 10.40 -3.56 -5.57
CA ALA A 19 10.23 -2.54 -6.60
C ALA A 19 11.32 -2.64 -7.67
N VAL A 20 10.90 -2.79 -8.92
CA VAL A 20 11.80 -2.73 -10.09
C VAL A 20 11.67 -1.38 -10.78
N LYS A 21 10.43 -0.90 -10.95
CA LYS A 21 10.12 0.43 -11.51
C LYS A 21 9.03 1.09 -10.69
N ILE A 22 9.30 2.31 -10.23
CA ILE A 22 8.33 3.17 -9.54
C ILE A 22 8.04 4.34 -10.48
N GLU A 23 6.77 4.73 -10.56
CA GLU A 23 6.33 5.93 -11.28
C GLU A 23 5.57 6.85 -10.35
N GLU A 24 5.88 8.14 -10.46
CA GLU A 24 5.11 9.21 -9.84
C GLU A 24 4.06 9.70 -10.83
N ARG A 25 2.80 9.81 -10.39
CA ARG A 25 1.68 10.35 -11.16
C ARG A 25 0.99 11.41 -10.34
N ASP A 26 0.75 12.56 -10.92
CA ASP A 26 0.00 13.62 -10.25
C ASP A 26 -1.43 13.14 -9.94
N ALA A 27 -1.87 13.33 -8.71
CA ALA A 27 -3.23 13.07 -8.28
C ALA A 27 -3.80 14.36 -7.68
N ASP A 28 -5.06 14.68 -7.97
CA ASP A 28 -5.66 15.89 -7.40
C ASP A 28 -5.71 15.78 -5.87
N TYR A 29 -5.20 16.80 -5.19
CA TYR A 29 -5.33 16.93 -3.74
C TYR A 29 -6.66 17.58 -3.41
N ASP A 30 -7.61 16.76 -2.93
CA ASP A 30 -8.88 17.22 -2.42
C ASP A 30 -8.89 17.20 -0.88
N PRO A 31 -8.98 18.36 -0.19
CA PRO A 31 -8.98 18.41 1.27
C PRO A 31 -10.21 17.74 1.91
N ASP A 32 -11.30 17.50 1.19
CA ASP A 32 -12.44 16.74 1.72
C ASP A 32 -12.15 15.23 1.77
N SER A 33 -11.22 14.74 0.94
CA SER A 33 -10.74 13.34 0.94
C SER A 33 -9.87 12.98 2.15
N ASN A 34 -9.50 13.96 2.97
CA ASN A 34 -8.67 13.80 4.17
C ASN A 34 -9.29 12.84 5.20
N GLY A 35 -10.62 12.75 5.25
CA GLY A 35 -11.31 11.77 6.09
C GLY A 35 -11.00 10.32 5.69
N LEU A 36 -10.98 10.02 4.39
CA LEU A 36 -10.61 8.70 3.87
C LEU A 36 -9.12 8.41 4.06
N LEU A 37 -8.30 9.45 3.90
CA LEU A 37 -6.86 9.39 4.07
C LEU A 37 -6.47 9.05 5.53
N SER A 38 -7.14 9.67 6.50
CA SER A 38 -6.98 9.40 7.93
C SER A 38 -7.30 7.94 8.31
N PHE A 39 -8.35 7.39 7.72
CA PHE A 39 -8.78 6.02 7.95
C PHE A 39 -7.78 5.02 7.37
N LYS A 40 -7.27 5.30 6.15
CA LYS A 40 -6.22 4.50 5.51
C LYS A 40 -4.92 4.53 6.32
N ALA A 41 -4.51 5.70 6.83
CA ALA A 41 -3.31 5.84 7.66
C ALA A 41 -3.34 4.96 8.92
N ARG A 42 -4.46 4.96 9.65
CA ARG A 42 -4.63 4.14 10.86
C ARG A 42 -4.56 2.63 10.56
N LYS A 43 -5.00 2.22 9.37
CA LYS A 43 -5.02 0.82 8.92
C LYS A 43 -3.68 0.34 8.35
N MET A 44 -2.89 1.25 7.78
CA MET A 44 -1.66 0.90 7.05
C MET A 44 -0.43 0.71 7.95
N GLY A 45 -0.46 1.13 9.22
CA GLY A 45 0.68 0.99 10.14
C GLY A 45 1.92 1.63 9.54
N CYS A 46 1.94 2.96 9.50
CA CYS A 46 2.93 3.78 8.81
C CYS A 46 4.37 3.27 9.04
N ARG A 47 5.08 2.97 7.94
CA ARG A 47 6.50 2.60 7.94
C ARG A 47 7.29 3.56 7.07
N GLU A 48 8.52 3.84 7.53
CA GLU A 48 9.57 4.73 7.01
C GLU A 48 9.13 6.00 6.27
N GLY A 49 9.30 7.16 6.93
CA GLY A 49 8.96 8.48 6.39
C GLY A 49 7.60 9.03 6.85
N LEU A 50 6.77 8.18 7.46
CA LEU A 50 5.47 8.56 8.02
C LEU A 50 5.36 8.14 9.50
N PRO A 51 4.73 8.98 10.36
CA PRO A 51 4.62 8.73 11.79
C PRO A 51 3.78 7.48 12.08
N GLU A 52 4.31 6.61 12.95
CA GLU A 52 3.71 5.30 13.35
C GLU A 52 2.30 5.43 13.94
N THR A 53 1.95 6.61 14.46
CA THR A 53 0.60 6.94 14.94
C THR A 53 0.19 8.29 14.39
N VAL A 54 -0.98 8.33 13.75
CA VAL A 54 -1.59 9.59 13.33
C VAL A 54 -2.40 10.11 14.51
N SER A 55 -1.87 11.10 15.22
CA SER A 55 -2.61 11.84 16.24
C SER A 55 -3.64 12.79 15.58
N SER A 56 -4.71 13.12 16.30
CA SER A 56 -5.78 14.00 15.80
C SER A 56 -5.24 15.34 15.28
N ASP A 57 -4.13 15.82 15.85
CA ASP A 57 -3.49 17.09 15.49
C ASP A 57 -2.77 17.00 14.13
N MET A 58 -2.24 15.83 13.76
CA MET A 58 -1.62 15.61 12.44
C MET A 58 -2.64 15.60 11.31
N LEU A 59 -3.90 15.26 11.61
CA LEU A 59 -5.01 15.32 10.65
C LEU A 59 -5.45 16.75 10.30
N HIS A 60 -4.94 17.74 11.01
CA HIS A 60 -5.19 19.16 10.73
C HIS A 60 -3.94 19.84 10.14
N ASN A 61 -2.84 19.10 9.98
CA ASN A 61 -1.61 19.63 9.41
C ASN A 61 -1.60 19.37 7.90
N ASP A 62 -1.83 20.44 7.11
CA ASP A 62 -1.89 20.35 5.65
C ASP A 62 -0.58 19.83 5.03
N ASP A 63 0.58 20.15 5.62
CA ASP A 63 1.88 19.63 5.15
C ASP A 63 2.00 18.11 5.33
N PHE A 64 1.42 17.59 6.41
CA PHE A 64 1.38 16.14 6.65
C PHE A 64 0.43 15.46 5.65
N LEU A 65 -0.76 16.02 5.47
CA LEU A 65 -1.77 15.49 4.56
C LEU A 65 -1.30 15.48 3.10
N ARG A 66 -0.58 16.52 2.66
CA ARG A 66 0.05 16.55 1.33
C ARG A 66 1.10 15.47 1.15
N LYS A 67 2.02 15.31 2.10
CA LYS A 67 3.03 14.23 2.05
C LYS A 67 2.41 12.84 2.07
N PHE A 68 1.34 12.70 2.85
CA PHE A 68 0.61 11.44 2.97
C PHE A 68 -0.20 11.12 1.70
N HIS A 69 -0.81 12.14 1.08
CA HIS A 69 -1.48 12.04 -0.22
C HIS A 69 -0.48 11.62 -1.30
N HIS A 70 0.67 12.31 -1.40
CA HIS A 70 1.75 11.95 -2.32
C HIS A 70 2.17 10.48 -2.18
N ALA A 71 2.47 10.05 -0.96
CA ALA A 71 2.91 8.68 -0.70
C ALA A 71 1.86 7.60 -1.03
N LEU A 72 0.56 7.90 -0.95
CA LEU A 72 -0.51 6.92 -1.18
C LEU A 72 -1.11 6.94 -2.58
N LEU A 73 -1.13 8.11 -3.22
CA LEU A 73 -1.88 8.34 -4.46
C LEU A 73 -0.97 8.69 -5.62
N GLU A 74 0.19 9.28 -5.36
CA GLU A 74 1.09 9.75 -6.42
C GLU A 74 2.22 8.75 -6.69
N VAL A 75 2.68 8.01 -5.68
CA VAL A 75 3.74 7.00 -5.84
C VAL A 75 3.13 5.63 -6.18
N THR A 76 3.41 5.12 -7.38
CA THR A 76 2.87 3.85 -7.87
C THR A 76 3.97 2.87 -8.29
N LEU A 77 3.79 1.59 -7.96
CA LEU A 77 4.69 0.52 -8.39
C LEU A 77 4.33 0.08 -9.80
N GLU A 78 5.08 0.53 -10.81
CA GLU A 78 4.81 0.22 -12.21
C GLU A 78 5.27 -1.20 -12.59
N GLU A 79 6.44 -1.62 -12.10
CA GLU A 79 6.98 -2.98 -12.31
C GLU A 79 7.64 -3.51 -11.03
N GLY A 80 7.41 -4.79 -10.71
CA GLY A 80 7.98 -5.41 -9.52
C GLY A 80 7.23 -6.67 -9.09
N ALA A 81 7.22 -6.95 -7.79
CA ALA A 81 6.44 -8.05 -7.21
C ALA A 81 5.97 -7.74 -5.79
N LEU A 82 4.78 -8.24 -5.45
CA LEU A 82 4.30 -8.35 -4.08
C LEU A 82 4.63 -9.75 -3.55
N ILE A 83 5.28 -9.84 -2.39
CA ILE A 83 5.76 -11.10 -1.83
C ILE A 83 4.99 -11.42 -0.54
N CYS A 84 4.31 -12.56 -0.53
CA CYS A 84 3.54 -13.01 0.64
C CYS A 84 4.51 -13.22 1.82
N PRO A 85 4.27 -12.61 2.99
CA PRO A 85 5.25 -12.60 4.07
C PRO A 85 5.42 -13.97 4.75
N GLU A 86 4.46 -14.88 4.60
CA GLU A 86 4.52 -16.22 5.17
C GLU A 86 5.04 -17.27 4.18
N THR A 87 4.51 -17.28 2.95
CA THR A 87 4.85 -18.31 1.96
C THR A 87 6.01 -17.93 1.05
N GLY A 88 6.38 -16.64 1.00
CA GLY A 88 7.34 -16.13 0.02
C GLY A 88 6.81 -16.10 -1.42
N ARG A 89 5.52 -16.43 -1.65
CA ARG A 89 4.92 -16.42 -2.99
C ARG A 89 5.00 -15.03 -3.59
N ARG A 90 5.54 -14.95 -4.81
CA ARG A 90 5.66 -13.72 -5.59
C ARG A 90 4.44 -13.55 -6.50
N PHE A 91 3.82 -12.39 -6.40
CA PHE A 91 2.73 -11.89 -7.25
C PHE A 91 3.30 -10.78 -8.12
N PRO A 92 3.56 -11.02 -9.41
CA PRO A 92 4.21 -10.04 -10.27
C PRO A 92 3.32 -8.82 -10.50
N VAL A 93 3.93 -7.65 -10.55
CA VAL A 93 3.30 -6.38 -10.89
C VAL A 93 3.83 -5.93 -12.24
N SER A 94 2.90 -5.66 -13.17
CA SER A 94 3.24 -5.14 -14.49
C SER A 94 2.25 -4.05 -14.86
N LYS A 95 2.76 -2.91 -15.35
CA LYS A 95 1.98 -1.73 -15.71
C LYS A 95 1.11 -1.21 -14.56
N GLY A 96 1.63 -1.27 -13.33
CA GLY A 96 0.89 -0.87 -12.13
C GLY A 96 -0.14 -1.90 -11.64
N ILE A 97 -0.31 -3.03 -12.33
CA ILE A 97 -1.36 -4.01 -12.02
C ILE A 97 -0.74 -5.28 -11.40
N PRO A 98 -1.02 -5.58 -10.12
CA PRO A 98 -0.60 -6.83 -9.50
C PRO A 98 -1.43 -8.02 -10.01
N ASN A 99 -0.76 -9.08 -10.46
CA ASN A 99 -1.40 -10.35 -10.75
C ASN A 99 -1.51 -11.19 -9.48
N MET A 100 -2.73 -11.29 -8.95
CA MET A 100 -3.06 -11.99 -7.70
C MET A 100 -3.71 -13.36 -7.92
N LEU A 101 -3.62 -13.91 -9.13
CA LEU A 101 -4.18 -15.24 -9.44
C LEU A 101 -3.41 -16.34 -8.70
N LEU A 102 -4.17 -17.28 -8.14
CA LEU A 102 -3.66 -18.47 -7.48
C LEU A 102 -3.81 -19.67 -8.40
N ASN A 103 -2.86 -20.61 -8.31
CA ASN A 103 -3.00 -21.90 -8.97
C ASN A 103 -4.06 -22.76 -8.24
N GLU A 104 -4.58 -23.80 -8.90
CA GLU A 104 -5.58 -24.70 -8.32
C GLU A 104 -5.09 -25.36 -7.02
N ASP A 105 -3.80 -25.69 -6.96
CA ASP A 105 -3.16 -26.27 -5.76
C ASP A 105 -2.97 -25.26 -4.62
N GLU A 106 -3.06 -23.95 -4.90
CA GLU A 106 -2.87 -22.85 -3.94
C GLU A 106 -4.22 -22.38 -3.33
N CYS A 107 -5.36 -22.90 -3.81
CA CYS A 107 -6.73 -22.57 -3.39
C CYS A 107 -7.29 -23.43 -2.22
#